data_AF-A0A4S8MNK0-F1
#
_entry.id   AF-A0A4S8MNK0-F1
#
_cell.length_a   1.000
_cell.length_b   1.000
_cell.length_c   1.000
_cell.angle_alpha   90.00
_cell.angle_beta   90.00
_cell.angle_gamma   90.00
#
_symmetry.space_group_name_H-M   'P 1'
#
loop_
_entity.id
_entity.type
_entity.pdbx_description
1 polymer ?
#
loop_
_entity_poly.entity_id
_entity_poly.type
_entity_poly.pdbx_seq_one_letter_code
_entity_poly.pdbx_strand_id
1 'polypeptide(L)' 'VVVVNIAGKPVRVLLDTGSLGDFMSSALADQLKVKRITLEKPIQFHLAVQDSQSKINTGTVATL' A
#
# COMPACT_ATOMS: atom_id res chain seq x y z
N VAL A 1 8.61 -5.16 -11.79
CA VAL A 1 7.39 -5.84 -11.31
C VAL A 1 7.74 -7.27 -10.98
N VAL A 2 7.38 -7.75 -9.79
CA VAL A 2 7.62 -9.14 -9.32
C VAL A 2 6.33 -9.73 -8.75
N VAL A 3 6.27 -11.05 -8.61
CA VAL A 3 5.15 -11.74 -7.93
C VAL A 3 5.61 -12.13 -6.53
N VAL A 4 4.84 -11.75 -5.53
CA VAL A 4 5.03 -12.15 -4.14
C VAL A 4 3.78 -12.83 -3.63
N ASN A 5 3.92 -13.69 -2.62
CA ASN A 5 2.76 -14.23 -1.91
C ASN A 5 2.39 -13.25 -0.80
N ILE A 6 1.11 -12.90 -0.68
CA ILE A 6 0.58 -12.09 0.43
C ILE A 6 -0.73 -12.73 0.85
N ALA A 7 -0.86 -13.05 2.14
CA ALA A 7 -2.02 -13.73 2.70
C ALA A 7 -2.39 -15.01 1.91
N GLY A 8 -1.38 -15.78 1.47
CA GLY A 8 -1.55 -17.01 0.71
C GLY A 8 -2.00 -16.81 -0.75
N LYS A 9 -2.01 -15.58 -1.26
CA LYS A 9 -2.40 -15.25 -2.64
C LYS A 9 -1.23 -14.64 -3.41
N PRO A 10 -1.03 -15.01 -4.69
CA PRO A 10 -0.03 -14.38 -5.54
C PRO A 10 -0.46 -12.95 -5.91
N VAL A 11 0.41 -11.98 -5.65
CA VAL A 11 0.19 -10.55 -5.92
C VAL A 11 1.32 -10.01 -6.78
N ARG A 12 0.98 -9.27 -7.84
CA ARG A 12 1.96 -8.53 -8.64
C ARG A 12 2.27 -7.20 -7.97
N VAL A 13 3.53 -6.98 -7.64
CA VAL A 13 4.00 -5.77 -6.95
C VAL A 13 5.05 -5.03 -7.78
N LEU A 14 5.10 -3.71 -7.60
CA LEU A 14 6.17 -2.87 -8.13
C LEU A 14 7.22 -2.71 -7.03
N LEU A 15 8.48 -2.98 -7.38
CA LEU A 15 9.61 -2.62 -6.52
C LEU A 15 9.97 -1.18 -6.86
N ASP A 16 9.73 -0.26 -5.93
CA ASP A 16 9.96 1.17 -6.11
C ASP A 16 10.87 1.69 -5.01
N THR A 17 12.16 1.85 -5.34
CA THR A 17 13.16 2.41 -4.43
C THR A 17 12.98 3.90 -4.15
N GLY A 18 12.15 4.59 -4.95
CA GLY A 18 11.78 5.99 -4.71
C GLY A 18 10.66 6.15 -3.67
N SER A 19 10.03 5.05 -3.27
CA SER A 19 8.99 5.04 -2.25
C SER A 19 9.60 4.90 -0.84
N LEU A 20 9.04 5.63 0.14
CA LEU A 20 9.52 5.62 1.53
C LEU A 20 8.92 4.47 2.37
N GLY A 21 8.20 3.54 1.75
CA GLY A 21 7.57 2.42 2.44
C GLY A 21 6.72 1.57 1.52
N ASP A 22 6.13 0.52 2.10
CA ASP A 22 5.24 -0.39 1.37
C ASP A 22 3.83 0.17 1.29
N PHE A 23 3.28 0.19 0.08
CA PHE A 23 1.92 0.65 -0.17
C PHE A 23 1.14 -0.40 -0.95
N MET A 24 -0.14 -0.49 -0.60
CA MET A 24 -1.11 -1.27 -1.36
C MET A 24 -2.35 -0.41 -1.65
N SER A 25 -2.99 -0.66 -2.78
CA SER A 25 -4.27 -0.04 -3.07
C SER A 25 -5.36 -0.55 -2.13
N SER A 26 -6.38 0.27 -1.88
CA SER A 26 -7.58 -0.17 -1.14
C SER A 26 -8.26 -1.36 -1.83
N ALA A 27 -8.28 -1.39 -3.16
CA ALA A 27 -8.80 -2.51 -3.93
C ALA A 27 -8.04 -3.82 -3.66
N LEU A 28 -6.70 -3.78 -3.57
CA LEU A 28 -5.93 -4.96 -3.21
C LEU A 28 -6.23 -5.40 -1.77
N ALA A 29 -6.37 -4.46 -0.83
CA ALA A 29 -6.72 -4.79 0.54
C ALA A 29 -8.08 -5.51 0.63
N ASP A 30 -9.06 -5.02 -0.12
CA ASP A 30 -10.39 -5.62 -0.19
C ASP A 30 -10.35 -7.02 -0.85
N GLN A 31 -9.55 -7.22 -1.91
CA GLN A 31 -9.34 -8.53 -2.55
C GLN A 31 -8.63 -9.54 -1.65
N LEU A 32 -7.65 -9.08 -0.85
CA LEU A 32 -6.97 -9.90 0.14
C LEU A 32 -7.85 -10.18 1.37
N LYS A 33 -8.94 -9.40 1.56
CA LYS A 33 -9.82 -9.44 2.73
C LYS A 33 -9.07 -9.13 4.04
N VAL A 34 -8.08 -8.23 3.97
CA VAL A 34 -7.33 -7.78 5.15
C VAL A 34 -8.06 -6.63 5.84
N LYS A 35 -7.97 -6.60 7.18
CA LYS A 35 -8.61 -5.55 7.97
C LYS A 35 -7.88 -4.22 7.78
N ARG A 36 -8.59 -3.21 7.27
CA ARG A 36 -8.11 -1.83 7.24
C ARG A 36 -8.34 -1.15 8.58
N ILE A 37 -7.37 -0.39 9.06
CA ILE A 37 -7.48 0.49 10.20
C ILE A 37 -7.40 1.94 9.72
N THR A 38 -8.30 2.80 10.19
CA THR A 38 -8.21 4.23 9.95
C THR A 38 -7.07 4.80 10.79
N LEU A 39 -6.18 5.56 10.17
CA LEU A 39 -5.09 6.21 10.86
C LEU A 39 -5.62 7.47 11.54
N GLU A 40 -5.27 7.66 12.82
CA GLU A 40 -5.65 8.87 13.56
C GLU A 40 -5.07 10.14 12.92
N LYS A 41 -3.86 10.01 12.34
CA LYS A 41 -3.19 11.07 11.59
C LYS A 41 -2.87 10.55 10.19
N PRO A 42 -3.41 11.16 9.13
CA PRO A 42 -3.06 10.78 7.76
C PRO A 42 -1.57 10.95 7.49
N ILE A 43 -0.97 9.99 6.80
CA ILE A 43 0.43 10.07 6.39
C ILE A 43 0.49 10.82 5.06
N GLN A 44 1.27 11.89 5.00
CA GLN A 44 1.55 12.58 3.74
C GLN A 44 2.43 11.69 2.85
N PHE A 45 2.01 11.54 1.60
CA PHE A 45 2.73 10.80 0.59
C PHE A 45 2.96 11.70 -0.63
N HIS A 46 4.23 11.96 -0.92
CA HIS A 46 4.64 12.66 -2.14
C HIS A 46 4.86 11.62 -3.23
N LEU A 47 4.13 11.75 -4.33
CA LEU A 47 4.45 10.99 -5.53
C LEU A 47 5.60 11.69 -6.27
N ALA A 48 6.27 10.98 -7.18
CA ALA A 48 7.44 11.45 -7.91
C ALA A 48 7.17 12.62 -8.90
N VAL A 49 5.98 13.24 -8.86
CA VAL A 49 5.58 14.36 -9.71
C VAL A 49 5.47 15.63 -8.85
N GLN A 50 6.04 16.75 -9.31
CA GLN A 50 5.89 18.04 -8.62
C GLN A 50 4.40 18.37 -8.37
N ASP A 51 4.11 18.87 -7.17
CA ASP A 51 2.78 19.23 -6.67
C ASP A 51 1.74 18.11 -6.51
N SER A 52 2.15 16.85 -6.69
CA SER A 52 1.29 15.72 -6.35
C SER A 52 1.28 15.47 -4.84
N GLN A 53 0.12 15.72 -4.21
CA GLN A 53 -0.09 15.43 -2.79
C GLN A 53 -1.13 14.34 -2.64
N SER A 54 -0.70 13.19 -2.11
CA SER A 54 -1.57 12.11 -1.69
C SER A 54 -1.53 11.96 -0.16
N LYS A 55 -2.63 11.48 0.41
CA LYS A 55 -2.72 11.19 1.85
C LYS A 55 -3.13 9.74 2.04
N ILE A 56 -2.42 9.05 2.92
CA ILE A 56 -2.77 7.69 3.33
C ILE A 56 -3.61 7.80 4.59
N ASN A 57 -4.88 7.43 4.47
CA ASN A 57 -5.85 7.51 5.56
C ASN A 57 -6.03 6.18 6.29
N THR A 58 -5.58 5.07 5.69
CA THR A 58 -5.79 3.72 6.23
C THR A 58 -4.51 2.90 6.18
N GLY A 59 -4.24 2.15 7.24
CA GLY A 59 -3.20 1.13 7.31
C GLY A 59 -3.78 -0.29 7.34
N THR A 60 -2.91 -1.29 7.17
CA THR A 60 -3.25 -2.69 7.41
C THR A 60 -1.97 -3.48 7.76
N VAL A 61 -2.15 -4.67 8.30
CA VAL A 61 -1.07 -5.65 8.51
C VAL A 61 -1.44 -6.89 7.72
N ALA A 62 -0.55 -7.32 6.83
CA ALA A 62 -0.70 -8.51 6.03
C ALA A 62 0.54 -9.40 6.18
N THR A 63 0.34 -10.71 6.27
CA THR A 63 1.44 -11.67 6.28
C THR A 63 1.89 -11.94 4.85
N LEU A 64 3.21 -11.96 4.63
CA LEU A 64 3.83 -12.45 3.41
C LEU A 64 3.74 -13.98 3.35
#